data_AF-A0A9P8CP55-F1
#
_entry.id   AF-A0A9P8CP55-F1
#
_cell.length_a   1.000
_cell.length_b   1.000
_cell.length_c   1.000
_cell.angle_alpha   90.00
_cell.angle_beta   90.00
_cell.angle_gamma   90.00
#
_symmetry.space_group_name_H-M   'P 1'
#
loop_
_entity.id
_entity.type
_entity.pdbx_description
1 polymer ?
#
loop_
_entity_poly.entity_id
_entity_poly.type
_entity_poly.pdbx_seq_one_letter_code
_entity_poly.pdbx_strand_id
1 'polypeptide(L)' 'MLKSPGNIDWPLVYNFADLSLDELASYGKAATVAFYGSPPLYSYFNGCSTGGRQVLMLA' A
#
# COMPACT_ATOMS: atom_id res chain seq x y z
N MET A 1 -0.57 13.15 10.79
CA MET A 1 -1.49 12.28 11.56
C MET A 1 -1.09 12.36 13.01
N LEU A 2 -1.99 12.82 13.88
CA LEU A 2 -1.68 13.11 15.28
C LEU A 2 -2.55 12.26 16.20
N LYS A 3 -1.99 11.79 17.31
CA LYS A 3 -2.75 11.13 18.39
C LYS A 3 -3.46 12.15 19.28
N SER A 4 -2.87 13.33 19.41
CA SER A 4 -3.38 14.50 20.12
C SER A 4 -2.67 15.75 19.59
N PRO A 5 -3.13 16.99 19.88
CA PRO A 5 -2.43 18.19 19.45
C PRO A 5 -0.93 18.14 19.82
N GLY A 6 -0.05 18.33 18.84
CA GLY A 6 1.41 18.28 19.01
C GLY A 6 2.05 16.88 19.10
N ASN A 7 1.27 15.79 19.10
CA ASN A 7 1.80 14.43 19.25
C ASN A 7 1.61 13.60 17.96
N ILE A 8 2.72 13.30 17.27
CA ILE A 8 2.69 12.60 15.98
C ILE A 8 2.36 11.11 16.17
N ASP A 9 1.41 10.63 15.37
CA ASP A 9 1.17 9.21 15.21
C ASP A 9 2.11 8.64 14.14
N TRP A 10 3.31 8.26 14.56
CA TRP A 10 4.33 7.72 13.66
C TRP A 10 3.88 6.48 12.89
N PRO A 11 3.26 5.46 13.52
CA PRO A 11 2.69 4.33 12.79
C PRO A 11 1.75 4.77 11.65
N LEU A 12 0.85 5.71 11.91
CA LEU A 12 -0.10 6.16 10.90
C LEU A 12 0.58 6.97 9.78
N VAL A 13 1.64 7.71 10.11
CA VAL A 13 2.49 8.38 9.11
C VAL A 13 3.21 7.37 8.22
N TYR A 14 3.81 6.32 8.78
CA TYR A 14 4.52 5.29 8.00
C TYR A 14 3.55 4.50 7.11
N ASN A 15 2.39 4.15 7.64
CA ASN A 15 1.31 3.49 6.91
C ASN A 15 0.90 4.31 5.67
N PHE A 16 0.69 5.61 5.83
CA PHE A 16 0.33 6.49 4.72
C PHE A 16 1.47 6.74 3.74
N ALA A 17 2.70 6.86 4.26
CA ALA A 17 3.87 7.14 3.46
C ALA A 17 4.15 6.00 2.47
N ASP A 18 4.12 4.75 2.93
CA ASP A 18 4.63 3.60 2.18
C ASP A 18 3.94 2.27 2.55
N LEU A 19 3.99 1.90 3.83
CA LEU A 19 3.78 0.52 4.27
C LEU A 19 2.42 -0.06 3.85
N SER A 20 1.33 0.69 4.05
CA SER A 20 0.00 0.12 3.82
C SER A 20 -0.25 -0.24 2.37
N LEU A 21 0.41 0.44 1.41
CA LEU A 21 0.19 0.14 0.00
C LEU A 21 0.96 -1.12 -0.44
N ASP A 22 2.19 -1.29 0.04
CA ASP A 22 2.97 -2.52 -0.21
C ASP A 22 2.31 -3.74 0.44
N GLU A 23 1.89 -3.62 1.70
CA GLU A 23 1.20 -4.69 2.43
C GLU A 23 -0.10 -5.10 1.72
N LEU A 24 -0.89 -4.13 1.25
CA LEU A 24 -2.09 -4.39 0.48
C LEU A 24 -1.78 -5.17 -0.81
N ALA A 25 -0.72 -4.80 -1.53
CA ALA A 25 -0.32 -5.48 -2.76
C ALA A 25 0.13 -6.92 -2.49
N SER A 26 0.92 -7.12 -1.44
CA SER A 26 1.42 -8.43 -1.00
C SER A 26 0.27 -9.36 -0.57
N TYR A 27 -0.64 -8.88 0.27
CA TYR A 27 -1.81 -9.66 0.69
C TYR A 27 -2.80 -9.89 -0.45
N GLY A 28 -3.00 -8.92 -1.34
CA GLY A 28 -3.84 -9.09 -2.53
C GLY A 28 -3.34 -10.20 -3.46
N LYS A 29 -2.03 -10.28 -3.67
CA LYS A 29 -1.40 -11.38 -4.44
C LYS A 29 -1.57 -12.73 -3.74
N ALA A 30 -1.35 -12.78 -2.43
CA ALA A 30 -1.53 -14.00 -1.64
C ALA A 30 -2.99 -14.50 -1.69
N ALA A 31 -3.97 -13.59 -1.52
CA ALA A 31 -5.38 -13.90 -1.65
C ALA A 31 -5.75 -14.38 -3.06
N THR A 32 -5.19 -13.75 -4.10
CA THR A 32 -5.37 -14.17 -5.50
C THR A 32 -4.90 -15.61 -5.71
N VAL A 33 -3.71 -15.97 -5.21
CA VAL A 33 -3.19 -17.34 -5.31
C VAL A 33 -4.06 -18.32 -4.52
N ALA A 34 -4.47 -17.96 -3.31
CA ALA A 34 -5.31 -18.81 -2.47
C ALA A 34 -6.66 -19.12 -3.13
N PHE A 35 -7.22 -18.15 -3.88
CA PHE A 35 -8.52 -18.30 -4.53
C PHE A 35 -8.44 -18.96 -5.92
N TYR A 36 -7.48 -18.55 -6.75
CA TYR A 36 -7.37 -19.00 -8.15
C TYR A 36 -6.37 -20.14 -8.37
N GLY A 37 -5.55 -20.48 -7.37
CA GLY A 37 -4.57 -21.56 -7.44
C GLY A 37 -3.28 -21.21 -8.19
N SER A 38 -3.13 -19.98 -8.70
CA SER A 38 -1.93 -19.53 -9.39
C SER A 38 -1.68 -18.02 -9.18
N PRO A 39 -0.41 -17.57 -9.28
CA PRO A 39 -0.08 -16.15 -9.17
C PRO A 39 -0.54 -15.37 -10.42
N PRO A 40 -0.88 -14.07 -10.27
CA PRO A 40 -1.20 -13.23 -11.41
C PRO A 40 0.02 -13.06 -12.31
N LEU A 41 -0.17 -13.17 -13.63
CA LEU A 41 0.90 -12.97 -14.62
C LEU A 41 1.34 -11.50 -14.72
N TYR A 42 0.39 -10.59 -14.51
CA TYR A 42 0.62 -9.14 -14.50
C TYR A 42 -0.09 -8.51 -13.32
N SER A 43 0.47 -7.44 -12.79
CA SER A 43 -0.12 -6.63 -11.72
C SER A 43 -0.05 -5.17 -12.13
N TYR A 44 -1.14 -4.45 -11.94
CA TYR A 44 -1.26 -3.05 -12.35
C TYR A 44 -1.61 -2.18 -11.16
N PHE A 45 -1.08 -0.97 -11.14
CA PHE A 45 -1.52 0.08 -10.25
C PHE A 45 -1.79 1.35 -11.06
N ASN A 46 -2.88 2.04 -10.77
CA ASN A 46 -3.20 3.34 -11.36
C ASN A 46 -3.56 4.32 -10.25
N GLY A 47 -2.83 5.44 -10.16
CA GLY A 47 -3.06 6.46 -9.15
C GLY A 47 -2.72 7.87 -9.65
N CYS A 48 -3.34 8.86 -9.05
CA CYS A 48 -3.15 10.29 -9.33
C CYS A 48 -2.89 11.06 -8.02
N SER A 49 -2.18 12.19 -8.08
CA SER A 49 -1.80 13.00 -6.91
C SER A 49 -1.08 12.17 -5.83
N THR A 50 -1.65 12.03 -4.62
CA THR A 50 -1.11 11.14 -3.58
C THR A 50 -0.89 9.72 -4.08
N GLY A 51 -1.79 9.19 -4.90
CA GLY A 51 -1.63 7.87 -5.51
C GLY A 51 -0.47 7.83 -6.49
N GLY A 52 -0.21 8.92 -7.22
CA GLY A 52 0.95 9.04 -8.10
C GLY A 52 2.27 9.08 -7.34
N ARG A 53 2.31 9.78 -6.19
CA ARG A 53 3.46 9.73 -5.27
C ARG A 53 3.72 8.31 -4.79
N GLN A 54 2.68 7.59 -4.40
CA GLN A 54 2.79 6.22 -3.91
C GLN A 54 3.25 5.25 -5.01
N VAL A 55 2.84 5.46 -6.28
CA VAL A 55 3.36 4.70 -7.42
C VAL A 55 4.87 4.88 -7.58
N LEU A 56 5.34 6.13 -7.57
CA LEU A 56 6.77 6.42 -7.74
C LEU A 56 7.63 5.82 -6.63
N MET A 57 7.04 5.58 -5.46
CA MET A 57 7.71 4.97 -4.33
C MET A 57 7.71 3.43 -4.42
N LEU A 58 6.70 2.82 -5.06
CA LEU A 58 6.65 1.38 -5.33
C LEU A 58 7.48 0.95 -6.56
N ALA A 59 7.87 1.88 -7.42
CA ALA A 59 8.59 1.64 -8.67
C ALA A 59 10.10 1.51 -8.45
#